data_AF-A0A061SS65-F1
#
_entry.id   AF-A0A061SS65-F1
#
_cell.length_a   1.000
_cell.length_b   1.000
_cell.length_c   1.000
_cell.angle_alpha   90.00
_cell.angle_beta   90.00
_cell.angle_gamma   90.00
#
_symmetry.space_group_name_H-M   'P 1'
#
loop_
_entity.id
_entity.type
_entity.pdbx_description
1 polymer ?
#
loop_
_entity_poly.entity_id
_entity_poly.type
_entity_poly.pdbx_seq_one_letter_code
_entity_poly.pdbx_strand_id
1 'polypeptide(L)'
;MIRRIAAIVILGACAVGLYLGLSTAQPAITIENAKAVPVAGRDGMFMVTLDMVNQGSASTFAGASSPEAQMVMVMNPGHDGAALVVPGGGKGSLAMDGAHLMLRGGGDGFSAGGFLPLTVTFENGQQIATRVIHSGAATMDHGADGVAVTPAPTLTLIPPNRAAAKGFEMRLSVENFAFVRVTDGTAHVPGEGHAHIYLNGLKLGRLYDTRFDVGALSPGSYDLRVALNSHDHRPYLADGVPVAAQFAFTIP
;
A
#
# COMPACT_ATOMS: atom_id res chain seq x y z
N MET A 1 51.59 -0.86 34.12
CA MET A 1 50.43 -1.65 33.63
C MET A 1 49.12 -0.86 33.59
N ILE A 2 48.76 -0.11 34.63
CA ILE A 2 47.46 0.60 34.77
C ILE A 2 47.13 1.55 33.60
N ARG A 3 48.10 2.32 33.08
CA ARG A 3 47.89 3.26 31.96
C ARG A 3 47.50 2.59 30.63
N ARG A 4 47.94 1.34 30.39
CA ARG A 4 47.62 0.60 29.15
C ARG A 4 46.19 0.03 29.20
N ILE A 5 45.74 -0.38 30.39
CA ILE A 5 44.38 -0.89 30.60
C ILE A 5 43.35 0.25 30.46
N ALA A 6 43.63 1.42 31.04
CA ALA A 6 42.76 2.59 30.92
C ALA A 6 42.58 3.06 29.46
N ALA A 7 43.66 3.05 28.66
CA ALA A 7 43.60 3.42 27.25
C ALA A 7 42.74 2.45 26.41
N ILE A 8 42.84 1.14 26.68
CA ILE A 8 42.05 0.10 26.00
C ILE A 8 40.56 0.23 26.35
N VAL A 9 40.23 0.52 27.61
CA VAL A 9 38.83 0.71 28.05
C VAL A 9 38.22 1.96 27.41
N ILE A 10 38.97 3.06 27.31
CA ILE A 10 38.49 4.30 26.67
C ILE A 10 38.31 4.10 25.16
N LEU A 11 39.25 3.45 24.48
CA LEU A 11 39.12 3.12 23.05
C LEU A 11 37.95 2.16 22.79
N GLY A 12 37.73 1.17 23.66
CA GLY A 12 36.57 0.28 23.58
C GLY A 12 35.25 1.00 23.79
N ALA A 13 35.17 1.90 24.78
CA ALA A 13 33.97 2.70 25.04
C ALA A 13 33.68 3.70 23.91
N CYS A 14 34.72 4.31 23.32
CA CYS A 14 34.58 5.15 22.13
C CYS A 14 34.14 4.34 20.91
N ALA A 15 34.68 3.13 20.70
CA ALA A 15 34.28 2.27 19.59
C ALA A 15 32.83 1.79 19.73
N VAL A 16 32.38 1.45 20.95
CA VAL A 16 30.99 1.08 21.22
C VAL A 16 30.06 2.30 21.11
N GLY A 17 30.46 3.47 21.62
CA GLY A 17 29.72 4.72 21.47
C GLY A 17 29.63 5.18 20.00
N LEU A 18 30.68 4.95 19.21
CA LEU A 18 30.68 5.22 17.77
C LEU A 18 29.83 4.19 17.02
N TYR A 19 29.87 2.90 17.39
CA TYR A 19 29.04 1.86 16.78
C TYR A 19 27.54 2.05 17.09
N LEU A 20 27.20 2.43 18.32
CA LEU A 20 25.84 2.79 18.73
C LEU A 20 25.39 4.18 18.20
N GLY A 21 26.34 5.05 17.87
CA GLY A 21 26.07 6.33 17.19
C GLY A 21 26.00 6.22 15.67
N LEU A 22 26.57 5.14 15.09
CA LEU A 22 26.55 4.79 13.67
C LEU A 22 25.52 3.71 13.34
N SER A 23 24.74 3.22 14.31
CA SER A 23 23.54 2.44 14.00
C SER A 23 22.58 3.39 13.30
N THR A 24 22.62 3.38 11.97
CA THR A 24 21.62 4.03 11.13
C THR A 24 20.28 3.48 11.59
N ALA A 25 19.46 4.33 12.22
CA ALA A 25 18.10 3.95 12.57
C ALA A 25 17.48 3.34 11.31
N GLN A 26 16.97 2.10 11.41
CA GLN A 26 16.29 1.48 10.28
C GLN A 26 15.22 2.45 9.77
N PRO A 27 15.05 2.59 8.45
CA PRO A 27 13.99 3.44 7.93
C PRO A 27 12.67 2.97 8.52
N ALA A 28 11.89 3.90 9.07
CA ALA A 28 10.62 3.59 9.70
C ALA A 28 9.63 2.93 8.74
N ILE A 29 9.86 3.09 7.44
CA ILE A 29 9.11 2.45 6.38
C ILE A 29 9.99 1.40 5.70
N THR A 30 9.42 0.22 5.48
CA THR A 30 10.01 -0.83 4.63
C THR A 30 9.14 -0.99 3.38
N ILE A 31 9.78 -1.25 2.23
CA ILE A 31 9.10 -1.54 0.97
C ILE A 31 9.23 -3.01 0.64
N GLU A 32 8.10 -3.64 0.33
CA GLU A 32 7.98 -5.07 0.04
C GLU A 32 7.26 -5.27 -1.29
N ASN A 33 7.42 -6.47 -1.88
CA ASN A 33 6.64 -6.94 -3.03
C ASN A 33 6.56 -5.97 -4.23
N ALA A 34 7.63 -5.23 -4.50
CA ALA A 34 7.68 -4.33 -5.65
C ALA A 34 7.68 -5.13 -6.97
N LYS A 35 6.59 -5.03 -7.73
CA LYS A 35 6.37 -5.78 -8.98
C LYS A 35 6.04 -4.82 -10.11
N ALA A 36 6.56 -5.10 -11.30
CA ALA A 36 6.21 -4.46 -12.56
C ALA A 36 5.42 -5.44 -13.41
N VAL A 37 4.18 -5.09 -13.70
CA VAL A 37 3.26 -5.86 -14.54
C VAL A 37 3.18 -5.19 -15.92
N PRO A 38 3.45 -5.90 -17.03
CA PRO A 38 3.33 -5.34 -18.37
C PRO A 38 1.92 -4.84 -18.65
N VAL A 39 1.83 -3.68 -19.30
CA VAL A 39 0.55 -3.13 -19.75
C VAL A 39 0.22 -3.71 -21.12
N ALA A 40 -0.90 -4.43 -21.21
CA ALA A 40 -1.34 -5.04 -22.46
C ALA A 40 -1.44 -4.00 -23.59
N GLY A 41 -0.85 -4.32 -24.74
CA GLY A 41 -0.83 -3.44 -25.92
C GLY A 41 0.07 -2.21 -25.80
N ARG A 42 0.92 -2.11 -24.77
CA ARG A 42 1.88 -1.01 -24.60
C ARG A 42 3.28 -1.53 -24.26
N ASP A 43 4.10 -1.73 -25.28
CA ASP A 43 5.46 -2.24 -25.11
C ASP A 43 6.33 -1.32 -24.24
N GLY A 44 7.11 -1.95 -23.35
CA GLY A 44 7.99 -1.29 -22.40
C GLY A 44 7.28 -0.49 -21.30
N MET A 45 5.95 -0.54 -21.25
CA MET A 45 5.14 0.12 -20.22
C MET A 45 4.71 -0.89 -19.17
N PHE A 46 4.93 -0.54 -17.90
CA PHE A 46 4.62 -1.37 -16.76
C PHE A 46 3.77 -0.60 -15.75
N MET A 47 2.77 -1.28 -15.20
CA MET A 47 2.14 -0.86 -13.95
C MET A 47 2.99 -1.41 -12.80
N VAL A 48 3.38 -0.55 -11.85
CA VAL A 48 4.17 -0.95 -10.70
C VAL A 48 3.34 -0.89 -9.43
N THR A 49 3.36 -2.01 -8.70
CA THR A 49 2.73 -2.17 -7.39
C THR A 49 3.81 -2.40 -6.35
N LEU A 50 3.58 -1.96 -5.12
CA LEU A 50 4.46 -2.23 -3.98
C LEU A 50 3.69 -2.09 -2.67
N ASP A 51 4.19 -2.75 -1.63
CA ASP A 51 3.68 -2.64 -0.27
C ASP A 51 4.62 -1.78 0.57
N MET A 52 4.07 -0.94 1.43
CA MET A 52 4.80 -0.13 2.41
C MET A 52 4.31 -0.48 3.80
N VAL A 53 5.24 -0.85 4.69
CA VAL A 53 4.97 -1.09 6.11
C VAL A 53 5.63 0.01 6.92
N ASN A 54 4.84 0.77 7.69
CA ASN A 54 5.30 1.94 8.43
C ASN A 54 5.23 1.71 9.94
N GLN A 55 6.39 1.57 10.58
CA GLN A 55 6.53 1.44 12.04
C GLN A 55 6.78 2.77 12.76
N GLY A 56 6.88 3.88 12.02
CA GLY A 56 7.07 5.22 12.56
C GLY A 56 5.80 6.06 12.54
N SER A 57 5.99 7.38 12.44
CA SER A 57 4.90 8.34 12.23
C SER A 57 4.35 8.27 10.81
N ALA A 58 3.14 8.80 10.62
CA ALA A 58 2.56 8.97 9.29
C ALA A 58 3.56 9.63 8.32
N SER A 59 3.58 9.15 7.06
CA SER A 59 4.47 9.68 6.03
C SER A 59 3.72 9.80 4.71
N THR A 60 3.88 10.93 4.03
CA THR A 60 3.26 11.18 2.72
C THR A 60 4.20 10.74 1.60
N PHE A 61 3.73 9.87 0.73
CA PHE A 61 4.44 9.48 -0.49
C PHE A 61 4.54 10.68 -1.44
N ALA A 62 5.75 11.01 -1.87
CA ALA A 62 6.02 12.14 -2.76
C ALA A 62 6.25 11.69 -4.21
N GLY A 63 6.76 10.47 -4.41
CA GLY A 63 7.03 9.96 -5.75
C GLY A 63 7.98 8.77 -5.76
N ALA A 64 8.34 8.34 -6.97
CA ALA A 64 9.34 7.32 -7.18
C ALA A 64 10.17 7.62 -8.44
N SER A 65 11.39 7.14 -8.48
CA SER A 65 12.29 7.30 -9.63
C SER A 65 13.16 6.06 -9.82
N SER A 66 13.64 5.85 -11.04
CA SER A 66 14.62 4.80 -11.35
C SER A 66 15.65 5.38 -12.31
N PRO A 67 16.96 5.18 -12.08
CA PRO A 67 17.99 5.61 -13.01
C PRO A 67 17.95 4.85 -14.35
N GLU A 68 17.26 3.71 -14.40
CA GLU A 68 17.16 2.85 -15.59
C GLU A 68 15.79 2.97 -16.29
N ALA A 69 14.84 3.70 -15.69
CA ALA A 69 13.57 4.01 -16.31
C ALA A 69 13.65 5.34 -17.06
N GLN A 70 13.04 5.39 -18.25
CA GLN A 70 12.82 6.66 -18.96
C GLN A 70 11.82 7.54 -18.22
N MET A 71 10.89 6.92 -17.51
CA MET A 71 9.79 7.61 -16.84
C MET A 71 9.22 6.76 -15.71
N VAL A 72 8.90 7.41 -14.60
CA VAL A 72 8.06 6.88 -13.52
C VAL A 72 7.01 7.93 -13.20
N MET A 73 5.73 7.59 -13.33
CA MET A 73 4.60 8.48 -13.04
C MET A 73 3.73 7.89 -11.96
N VAL A 74 3.22 8.73 -11.07
CA VAL A 74 2.23 8.34 -10.07
C VAL A 74 0.84 8.51 -10.68
N MET A 75 0.01 7.49 -10.56
CA MET A 75 -1.39 7.52 -10.98
C MET A 75 -2.27 7.35 -9.75
N ASN A 76 -3.30 8.19 -9.61
CA ASN A 76 -4.28 8.07 -8.52
C ASN A 76 -5.71 8.31 -9.04
N PRO A 77 -6.28 7.37 -9.83
CA PRO A 77 -7.54 7.58 -10.51
C PRO A 77 -8.68 7.95 -9.54
N GLY A 78 -9.35 9.07 -9.80
CA GLY A 78 -10.47 9.55 -8.97
C GLY A 78 -10.04 10.33 -7.72
N HIS A 79 -8.74 10.47 -7.46
CA HIS A 79 -8.18 11.16 -6.29
C HIS A 79 -6.97 12.02 -6.68
N ASP A 80 -7.03 12.66 -7.85
CA ASP A 80 -5.95 13.49 -8.37
C ASP A 80 -5.57 14.61 -7.38
N GLY A 81 -4.27 14.71 -7.06
CA GLY A 81 -3.74 15.68 -6.10
C GLY A 81 -3.99 15.36 -4.62
N ALA A 82 -4.72 14.29 -4.30
CA ALA A 82 -4.88 13.86 -2.91
C ALA A 82 -3.57 13.28 -2.36
N ALA A 83 -3.28 13.56 -1.09
CA ALA A 83 -2.07 13.05 -0.43
C ALA A 83 -2.16 11.53 -0.20
N LEU A 84 -1.14 10.81 -0.68
CA LEU A 84 -0.97 9.37 -0.49
C LEU A 84 -0.22 9.13 0.83
N VAL A 85 -0.95 9.13 1.94
CA VAL A 85 -0.38 8.98 3.29
C VAL A 85 -0.30 7.50 3.67
N VAL A 86 0.90 7.03 4.01
CA VAL A 86 1.11 5.74 4.67
C VAL A 86 0.92 5.95 6.18
N PRO A 87 -0.14 5.39 6.80
CA PRO A 87 -0.43 5.64 8.21
C PRO A 87 0.71 5.15 9.12
N GLY A 88 0.99 5.89 10.19
CA GLY A 88 1.95 5.49 11.21
C GLY A 88 1.48 4.27 11.98
N GLY A 89 2.37 3.29 12.21
CA GLY A 89 2.01 1.98 12.76
C GLY A 89 1.16 1.11 11.83
N GLY A 90 1.02 1.49 10.56
CA GLY A 90 0.13 0.86 9.59
C GLY A 90 0.83 0.43 8.30
N LYS A 91 0.02 0.24 7.26
CA LYS A 91 0.46 -0.16 5.91
C LYS A 91 -0.19 0.70 4.84
N GLY A 92 0.45 0.76 3.68
CA GLY A 92 -0.11 1.35 2.47
C GLY A 92 0.51 0.70 1.25
N SER A 93 -0.28 0.47 0.21
CA SER A 93 0.14 -0.24 -0.99
C SER A 93 -0.22 0.59 -2.21
N LEU A 94 0.75 0.71 -3.11
CA LEU A 94 0.47 1.06 -4.49
C LEU A 94 -0.01 -0.21 -5.18
N ALA A 95 -1.25 -0.22 -5.66
CA ALA A 95 -1.97 -1.41 -6.06
C ALA A 95 -2.72 -1.20 -7.39
N MET A 96 -2.99 -2.30 -8.10
CA MET A 96 -3.62 -2.25 -9.43
C MET A 96 -5.02 -1.62 -9.43
N ASP A 97 -5.72 -1.75 -8.31
CA ASP A 97 -7.08 -1.28 -8.05
C ASP A 97 -7.12 0.01 -7.22
N GLY A 98 -6.00 0.74 -7.17
CA GLY A 98 -5.88 2.02 -6.46
C GLY A 98 -4.77 2.88 -7.04
N ALA A 99 -4.15 3.71 -6.19
CA ALA A 99 -2.96 4.46 -6.55
C ALA A 99 -1.83 3.50 -6.96
N HIS A 100 -1.13 3.79 -8.05
CA HIS A 100 -0.07 2.95 -8.60
C HIS A 100 0.98 3.79 -9.33
N LEU A 101 2.09 3.17 -9.74
CA LEU A 101 3.03 3.82 -10.64
C LEU A 101 2.90 3.28 -12.06
N MET A 102 3.14 4.14 -13.03
CA MET A 102 3.41 3.75 -14.41
C MET A 102 4.89 3.96 -14.69
N LEU A 103 5.58 2.89 -15.08
CA LEU A 103 7.00 2.89 -15.36
C LEU A 103 7.24 2.58 -16.84
N ARG A 104 8.06 3.39 -17.50
CA ARG A 104 8.60 3.07 -18.84
C ARG A 104 10.07 2.68 -18.70
N GLY A 105 10.40 1.44 -19.05
CA GLY A 105 11.79 0.98 -19.05
C GLY A 105 12.63 1.68 -20.14
N GLY A 106 13.95 1.69 -19.99
CA GLY A 106 14.88 2.02 -21.08
C GLY A 106 14.92 0.93 -22.16
N GLY A 107 15.24 1.30 -23.41
CA GLY A 107 15.37 0.34 -24.53
C GLY A 107 14.11 -0.50 -24.77
N ASP A 108 14.28 -1.82 -24.90
CA ASP A 108 13.18 -2.81 -25.09
C ASP A 108 12.43 -3.14 -23.78
N GLY A 109 12.62 -2.35 -22.71
CA GLY A 109 12.17 -2.67 -21.35
C GLY A 109 13.15 -3.59 -20.61
N PHE A 110 12.66 -4.37 -19.65
CA PHE A 110 13.45 -5.37 -18.93
C PHE A 110 12.78 -6.74 -18.92
N SER A 111 13.57 -7.80 -18.98
CA SER A 111 13.09 -9.19 -19.18
C SER A 111 12.26 -9.70 -18.00
N ALA A 112 11.32 -10.61 -18.26
CA ALA A 112 10.54 -11.27 -17.21
C ALA A 112 11.46 -11.95 -16.19
N GLY A 113 11.17 -11.78 -14.91
CA GLY A 113 12.04 -12.21 -13.80
C GLY A 113 13.25 -11.31 -13.53
N GLY A 114 13.56 -10.37 -14.43
CA GLY A 114 14.54 -9.31 -14.20
C GLY A 114 14.04 -8.26 -13.22
N PHE A 115 14.92 -7.33 -12.83
CA PHE A 115 14.57 -6.22 -11.95
C PHE A 115 15.19 -4.89 -12.41
N LEU A 116 14.55 -3.79 -12.02
CA LEU A 116 15.13 -2.44 -12.07
C LEU A 116 15.28 -1.88 -10.63
N PRO A 117 16.31 -1.05 -10.36
CA PRO A 117 16.35 -0.29 -9.12
C PRO A 117 15.24 0.77 -9.12
N LEU A 118 14.55 0.93 -7.98
CA LEU A 118 13.54 1.96 -7.78
C LEU A 118 13.79 2.66 -6.45
N THR A 119 13.81 3.99 -6.45
CA THR A 119 13.86 4.81 -5.24
C THR A 119 12.51 5.44 -5.01
N VAL A 120 11.87 5.12 -3.89
CA VAL A 120 10.65 5.78 -3.42
C VAL A 120 11.03 6.93 -2.49
N THR A 121 10.35 8.06 -2.65
CA THR A 121 10.62 9.29 -1.90
C THR A 121 9.37 9.73 -1.14
N PHE A 122 9.56 10.19 0.09
CA PHE A 122 8.52 10.75 0.95
C PHE A 122 8.74 12.26 1.15
N GLU A 123 7.68 12.99 1.50
CA GLU A 123 7.74 14.46 1.66
C GLU A 123 8.70 14.92 2.77
N ASN A 124 8.97 14.06 3.76
CA ASN A 124 9.96 14.32 4.82
C ASN A 124 11.43 14.16 4.35
N GLY A 125 11.66 13.91 3.05
CA GLY A 125 12.98 13.71 2.47
C GLY A 125 13.52 12.28 2.59
N GLN A 126 12.80 11.38 3.25
CA GLN A 126 13.19 9.97 3.32
C GLN A 126 13.17 9.34 1.92
N GLN A 127 14.23 8.60 1.60
CA GLN A 127 14.34 7.83 0.37
C GLN A 127 14.59 6.36 0.69
N ILE A 128 13.88 5.48 0.00
CA ILE A 128 13.99 4.03 0.18
C ILE A 128 14.26 3.41 -1.19
N ALA A 129 15.42 2.78 -1.31
CA ALA A 129 15.76 2.00 -2.49
C ALA A 129 15.15 0.59 -2.38
N THR A 130 14.58 0.12 -3.48
CA THR A 130 14.06 -1.24 -3.66
C THR A 130 14.37 -1.74 -5.07
N ARG A 131 13.99 -2.99 -5.36
CA ARG A 131 14.06 -3.59 -6.68
C ARG A 131 12.65 -3.91 -7.14
N VAL A 132 12.25 -3.37 -8.28
CA VAL A 132 10.98 -3.73 -8.92
C VAL A 132 11.20 -4.90 -9.86
N ILE A 133 10.51 -6.02 -9.62
CA ILE A 133 10.67 -7.26 -10.38
C ILE A 133 9.61 -7.33 -11.48
N HIS A 134 10.02 -7.60 -12.72
CA HIS A 134 9.07 -7.84 -13.80
C HIS A 134 8.41 -9.21 -13.59
N SER A 135 7.11 -9.19 -13.26
CA SER A 135 6.35 -10.39 -12.92
C SER A 135 6.01 -11.30 -14.10
N GLY A 136 6.40 -10.92 -15.33
CA GLY A 136 5.89 -11.50 -16.57
C GLY A 136 4.46 -11.04 -16.86
N ALA A 137 3.84 -11.63 -17.89
CA ALA A 137 2.44 -11.41 -18.20
C ALA A 137 1.57 -11.88 -17.03
N ALA A 138 1.01 -10.93 -16.28
CA ALA A 138 -0.08 -11.19 -15.36
C ALA A 138 -1.38 -10.77 -16.04
N THR A 139 -2.48 -11.46 -15.74
CA THR A 139 -3.81 -10.96 -16.04
C THR A 139 -3.98 -9.65 -15.27
N MET A 140 -3.95 -8.54 -15.99
CA MET A 140 -4.26 -7.24 -15.42
C MET A 140 -5.77 -7.18 -15.20
N ASP A 141 -6.26 -7.76 -14.10
CA ASP A 141 -7.66 -7.58 -13.72
C ASP A 141 -7.80 -6.18 -13.13
N HIS A 142 -8.31 -5.26 -13.94
CA HIS A 142 -8.65 -3.89 -13.53
C HIS A 142 -9.96 -3.83 -12.73
N GLY A 143 -10.39 -4.94 -12.12
CA GLY A 143 -11.71 -5.07 -11.51
C GLY A 143 -12.82 -4.92 -12.56
N ALA A 144 -12.53 -5.24 -13.83
CA ALA A 144 -13.40 -4.89 -14.96
C ALA A 144 -14.64 -5.79 -15.03
N ASP A 145 -14.55 -7.02 -14.53
CA ASP A 145 -15.67 -7.96 -14.47
C ASP A 145 -16.11 -8.15 -13.02
N GLY A 146 -17.03 -7.31 -12.55
CA GLY A 146 -17.65 -7.50 -11.24
C GLY A 146 -18.57 -8.72 -11.17
N VAL A 147 -18.90 -9.16 -9.96
CA VAL A 147 -19.76 -10.33 -9.71
C VAL A 147 -21.08 -9.91 -9.06
N ALA A 148 -22.19 -10.21 -9.72
CA ALA A 148 -23.53 -10.05 -9.17
C ALA A 148 -24.06 -11.40 -8.63
N VAL A 149 -24.63 -11.39 -7.43
CA VAL A 149 -25.25 -12.55 -6.79
C VAL A 149 -26.59 -12.15 -6.19
N THR A 150 -27.46 -13.13 -5.87
CA THR A 150 -28.79 -12.87 -5.31
C THR A 150 -29.00 -13.69 -4.03
N PRO A 151 -29.34 -13.05 -2.88
CA PRO A 151 -29.41 -11.60 -2.68
C PRO A 151 -28.03 -10.93 -2.78
N ALA A 152 -27.98 -9.67 -3.22
CA ALA A 152 -26.72 -8.94 -3.31
C ALA A 152 -26.16 -8.63 -1.91
N PRO A 153 -24.83 -8.68 -1.71
CA PRO A 153 -24.17 -8.17 -0.52
C PRO A 153 -24.51 -6.69 -0.27
N THR A 154 -24.63 -6.32 0.99
CA THR A 154 -24.73 -4.92 1.41
C THR A 154 -23.56 -4.56 2.31
N LEU A 155 -23.19 -3.28 2.31
CA LEU A 155 -22.10 -2.74 3.12
C LEU A 155 -22.50 -1.37 3.66
N THR A 156 -22.35 -1.19 4.96
CA THR A 156 -22.41 0.11 5.62
C THR A 156 -21.10 0.35 6.37
N LEU A 157 -20.46 1.49 6.11
CA LEU A 157 -19.31 1.97 6.86
C LEU A 157 -19.79 2.84 8.03
N ILE A 158 -19.40 2.46 9.24
CA ILE A 158 -19.78 3.13 10.49
C ILE A 158 -18.54 3.87 11.00
N PRO A 159 -18.49 5.21 10.88
CA PRO A 159 -17.34 5.99 11.32
C PRO A 159 -17.25 6.09 12.84
N PRO A 160 -16.07 6.43 13.39
CA PRO A 160 -15.94 6.76 14.80
C PRO A 160 -16.69 8.06 15.11
N ASN A 161 -16.95 8.30 16.40
CA ASN A 161 -17.45 9.60 16.87
C ASN A 161 -16.47 10.75 16.55
N ARG A 162 -15.18 10.45 16.46
CA ARG A 162 -14.13 11.39 16.08
C ARG A 162 -12.94 10.66 15.45
N ALA A 163 -12.50 11.13 14.28
CA ALA A 163 -11.21 10.74 13.70
C ALA A 163 -10.07 11.43 14.46
N ALA A 164 -9.12 10.65 15.00
CA ALA A 164 -8.01 11.18 15.78
C ALA A 164 -6.68 10.98 15.04
N ALA A 165 -5.77 11.95 15.15
CA ALA A 165 -4.46 11.92 14.49
C ALA A 165 -3.60 10.69 14.88
N LYS A 166 -3.81 10.14 16.07
CA LYS A 166 -3.09 8.95 16.56
C LYS A 166 -3.65 7.62 16.03
N GLY A 167 -4.70 7.66 15.20
CA GLY A 167 -5.43 6.50 14.70
C GLY A 167 -6.80 6.34 15.37
N PHE A 168 -7.65 5.52 14.76
CA PHE A 168 -9.03 5.27 15.18
C PHE A 168 -9.58 3.97 14.56
N GLU A 169 -10.52 3.32 15.27
CA GLU A 169 -11.25 2.16 14.78
C GLU A 169 -12.39 2.60 13.83
N MET A 170 -12.56 1.85 12.74
CA MET A 170 -13.73 1.90 11.86
C MET A 170 -14.50 0.58 11.98
N ARG A 171 -15.82 0.64 11.81
CA ARG A 171 -16.68 -0.55 11.86
C ARG A 171 -17.48 -0.70 10.57
N LEU A 172 -17.77 -1.94 10.21
CA LEU A 172 -18.60 -2.31 9.08
C LEU A 172 -19.84 -3.05 9.56
N SER A 173 -20.94 -2.86 8.85
CA SER A 173 -22.09 -3.76 8.87
C SER A 173 -22.26 -4.31 7.46
N VAL A 174 -22.40 -5.64 7.35
CA VAL A 174 -22.59 -6.34 6.09
C VAL A 174 -23.77 -7.28 6.21
N GLU A 175 -24.51 -7.44 5.12
CA GLU A 175 -25.56 -8.45 4.96
C GLU A 175 -25.31 -9.25 3.68
N ASN A 176 -25.79 -10.49 3.64
CA ASN A 176 -25.58 -11.43 2.53
C ASN A 176 -24.09 -11.61 2.16
N PHE A 177 -23.21 -11.41 3.13
CA PHE A 177 -21.77 -11.48 2.96
C PHE A 177 -21.08 -12.07 4.19
N ALA A 178 -20.09 -12.93 3.96
CA ALA A 178 -19.22 -13.50 4.98
C ALA A 178 -17.76 -13.20 4.64
N PHE A 179 -17.02 -12.69 5.63
CA PHE A 179 -15.58 -12.55 5.53
C PHE A 179 -14.92 -13.93 5.67
N VAL A 180 -14.21 -14.38 4.63
CA VAL A 180 -13.53 -15.68 4.63
C VAL A 180 -12.13 -15.51 4.05
N ARG A 181 -11.13 -15.98 4.80
CA ARG A 181 -9.73 -15.99 4.35
C ARG A 181 -9.44 -17.30 3.64
N VAL A 182 -9.00 -17.18 2.40
CA VAL A 182 -8.62 -18.30 1.53
C VAL A 182 -7.21 -18.10 0.97
N THR A 183 -6.65 -19.13 0.35
CA THR A 183 -5.41 -19.01 -0.41
C THR A 183 -5.65 -18.22 -1.71
N ASP A 184 -4.68 -17.40 -2.12
CA ASP A 184 -4.76 -16.69 -3.40
C ASP A 184 -5.02 -17.67 -4.56
N GLY A 185 -5.91 -17.29 -5.49
CA GLY A 185 -6.34 -18.13 -6.61
C GLY A 185 -7.51 -19.07 -6.30
N THR A 186 -8.06 -19.04 -5.08
CA THR A 186 -9.31 -19.74 -4.76
C THR A 186 -10.47 -19.16 -5.58
N ALA A 187 -11.29 -20.04 -6.14
CA ALA A 187 -12.44 -19.64 -6.95
C ALA A 187 -13.50 -18.89 -6.12
N HIS A 188 -14.25 -18.02 -6.79
CA HIS A 188 -15.37 -17.30 -6.19
C HIS A 188 -16.43 -18.23 -5.59
N VAL A 189 -16.90 -17.88 -4.39
CA VAL A 189 -18.09 -18.43 -3.73
C VAL A 189 -19.08 -17.28 -3.48
N PRO A 190 -20.35 -17.38 -3.89
CA PRO A 190 -21.34 -16.33 -3.71
C PRO A 190 -21.48 -15.89 -2.25
N GLY A 191 -21.41 -14.58 -2.01
CA GLY A 191 -21.55 -14.00 -0.67
C GLY A 191 -20.32 -14.20 0.22
N GLU A 192 -19.21 -14.72 -0.29
CA GLU A 192 -17.96 -14.81 0.48
C GLU A 192 -16.86 -13.94 -0.12
N GLY A 193 -15.95 -13.49 0.74
CA GLY A 193 -14.74 -12.82 0.30
C GLY A 193 -14.10 -11.95 1.36
N HIS A 194 -13.63 -10.78 0.94
CA HIS A 194 -12.97 -9.80 1.78
C HIS A 194 -13.27 -8.37 1.32
N ALA A 195 -12.98 -7.39 2.17
CA ALA A 195 -13.04 -6.00 1.81
C ALA A 195 -11.66 -5.48 1.39
N HIS A 196 -11.62 -4.58 0.42
CA HIS A 196 -10.47 -3.71 0.19
C HIS A 196 -10.68 -2.37 0.88
N ILE A 197 -9.65 -1.85 1.54
CA ILE A 197 -9.67 -0.54 2.20
C ILE A 197 -8.71 0.39 1.45
N TYR A 198 -9.15 1.61 1.19
CA TYR A 198 -8.35 2.66 0.56
C TYR A 198 -8.47 3.96 1.35
N LEU A 199 -7.40 4.74 1.35
CA LEU A 199 -7.33 6.08 1.90
C LEU A 199 -6.77 7.02 0.83
N ASN A 200 -7.57 7.97 0.34
CA ASN A 200 -7.21 8.85 -0.78
C ASN A 200 -6.73 8.07 -2.02
N GLY A 201 -7.27 6.87 -2.26
CA GLY A 201 -6.85 5.97 -3.33
C GLY A 201 -5.66 5.06 -3.01
N LEU A 202 -4.88 5.33 -1.96
CA LEU A 202 -3.83 4.41 -1.48
C LEU A 202 -4.48 3.20 -0.81
N LYS A 203 -4.16 1.98 -1.23
CA LYS A 203 -4.73 0.76 -0.64
C LYS A 203 -4.11 0.51 0.73
N LEU A 204 -4.90 0.43 1.80
CA LEU A 204 -4.40 0.10 3.14
C LEU A 204 -4.29 -1.41 3.36
N GLY A 205 -5.06 -2.21 2.61
CA GLY A 205 -4.97 -3.66 2.61
C GLY A 205 -6.30 -4.36 2.35
N ARG A 206 -6.29 -5.67 2.62
CA ARG A 206 -7.49 -6.53 2.64
C ARG A 206 -7.98 -6.69 4.07
N LEU A 207 -9.29 -6.63 4.26
CA LEU A 207 -9.97 -6.80 5.53
C LEU A 207 -10.87 -8.04 5.50
N TYR A 208 -10.73 -8.86 6.52
CA TYR A 208 -11.46 -10.12 6.69
C TYR A 208 -12.30 -10.10 7.99
N ASP A 209 -12.69 -8.92 8.44
CA ASP A 209 -13.47 -8.71 9.67
C ASP A 209 -14.36 -7.48 9.50
N THR A 210 -15.30 -7.29 10.42
CA THR A 210 -16.19 -6.13 10.51
C THR A 210 -15.55 -4.92 11.18
N ARG A 211 -14.28 -5.00 11.59
CA ARG A 211 -13.55 -3.92 12.28
C ARG A 211 -12.14 -3.80 11.77
N PHE A 212 -11.65 -2.57 11.70
CA PHE A 212 -10.25 -2.30 11.37
C PHE A 212 -9.80 -0.96 11.94
N ASP A 213 -8.51 -0.86 12.22
CA ASP A 213 -7.90 0.38 12.66
C ASP A 213 -7.29 1.12 11.47
N VAL A 214 -7.55 2.42 11.41
CA VAL A 214 -6.75 3.36 10.63
C VAL A 214 -5.61 3.84 11.53
N GLY A 215 -4.37 3.67 11.08
CA GLY A 215 -3.18 4.09 11.82
C GLY A 215 -3.09 5.61 11.98
N ALA A 216 -1.99 6.08 12.57
CA ALA A 216 -1.78 7.51 12.76
C ALA A 216 -1.72 8.25 11.42
N LEU A 217 -2.30 9.44 11.36
CA LEU A 217 -2.40 10.26 10.14
C LEU A 217 -1.86 11.67 10.41
N SER A 218 -1.24 12.27 9.38
CA SER A 218 -0.88 13.68 9.38
C SER A 218 -2.14 14.56 9.28
N PRO A 219 -2.07 15.85 9.67
CA PRO A 219 -3.14 16.81 9.38
C PRO A 219 -3.48 16.83 7.87
N GLY A 220 -4.76 16.88 7.54
CA GLY A 220 -5.21 16.83 6.15
C GLY A 220 -6.66 16.40 5.97
N SER A 221 -7.09 16.36 4.70
CA SER A 221 -8.40 15.83 4.30
C SER A 221 -8.23 14.43 3.72
N TYR A 222 -9.16 13.55 4.07
CA TYR A 222 -9.10 12.14 3.74
C TYR A 222 -10.46 11.64 3.25
N ASP A 223 -10.42 10.79 2.22
CA ASP A 223 -11.53 9.94 1.81
C ASP A 223 -11.16 8.48 2.04
N LEU A 224 -11.89 7.81 2.95
CA LEU A 224 -11.73 6.39 3.21
C LEU A 224 -12.80 5.63 2.43
N ARG A 225 -12.37 4.70 1.57
CA ARG A 225 -13.25 3.83 0.79
C ARG A 225 -13.08 2.38 1.22
N VAL A 226 -14.19 1.68 1.37
CA VAL A 226 -14.23 0.23 1.60
C VAL A 226 -15.09 -0.41 0.51
N ALA A 227 -14.61 -1.48 -0.12
CA ALA A 227 -15.35 -2.20 -1.17
C ALA A 227 -15.31 -3.71 -0.94
N LEU A 228 -16.43 -4.41 -1.12
CA LEU A 228 -16.50 -5.87 -1.01
C LEU A 228 -16.02 -6.54 -2.30
N ASN A 229 -15.17 -7.56 -2.15
CA ASN A 229 -14.58 -8.31 -3.24
C ASN A 229 -14.69 -9.82 -2.98
N SER A 230 -14.80 -10.60 -4.05
CA SER A 230 -14.77 -12.06 -4.03
C SER A 230 -13.38 -12.62 -3.70
N HIS A 231 -13.29 -13.94 -3.53
CA HIS A 231 -12.01 -14.67 -3.36
C HIS A 231 -11.02 -14.45 -4.50
N ASP A 232 -11.53 -14.25 -5.72
CA ASP A 232 -10.72 -13.93 -6.91
C ASP A 232 -10.61 -12.42 -7.18
N HIS A 233 -10.89 -11.60 -6.17
CA HIS A 233 -10.70 -10.13 -6.14
C HIS A 233 -11.59 -9.31 -7.05
N ARG A 234 -12.61 -9.92 -7.67
CA ARG A 234 -13.61 -9.18 -8.43
C ARG A 234 -14.54 -8.42 -7.48
N PRO A 235 -14.90 -7.16 -7.79
CA PRO A 235 -15.81 -6.41 -6.94
C PRO A 235 -17.20 -7.05 -6.97
N TYR A 236 -17.84 -7.17 -5.80
CA TYR A 236 -19.26 -7.50 -5.76
C TYR A 236 -20.08 -6.34 -6.32
N LEU A 237 -21.12 -6.66 -7.07
CA LEU A 237 -22.03 -5.68 -7.67
C LEU A 237 -23.44 -5.82 -7.08
N ALA A 238 -24.04 -4.67 -6.78
CA ALA A 238 -25.49 -4.52 -6.58
C ALA A 238 -26.00 -3.59 -7.68
N ASP A 239 -26.95 -4.07 -8.49
CA ASP A 239 -27.50 -3.34 -9.64
C ASP A 239 -26.43 -2.76 -10.60
N GLY A 240 -25.36 -3.53 -10.82
CA GLY A 240 -24.24 -3.15 -11.68
C GLY A 240 -23.24 -2.17 -11.05
N VAL A 241 -23.45 -1.74 -9.80
CA VAL A 241 -22.57 -0.83 -9.08
C VAL A 241 -21.76 -1.60 -8.03
N PRO A 242 -20.45 -1.34 -7.87
CA PRO A 242 -19.66 -1.95 -6.81
C PRO A 242 -20.25 -1.73 -5.42
N VAL A 243 -20.35 -2.80 -4.64
CA VAL A 243 -20.78 -2.74 -3.23
C VAL A 243 -19.64 -2.12 -2.42
N ALA A 244 -19.74 -0.81 -2.23
CA ALA A 244 -18.72 0.00 -1.57
C ALA A 244 -19.35 1.10 -0.70
N ALA A 245 -18.60 1.55 0.30
CA ALA A 245 -18.96 2.66 1.17
C ALA A 245 -17.77 3.62 1.30
N GLN A 246 -18.06 4.91 1.50
CA GLN A 246 -17.06 5.97 1.62
C GLN A 246 -17.32 6.83 2.87
N PHE A 247 -16.24 7.35 3.44
CA PHE A 247 -16.30 8.26 4.57
C PHE A 247 -15.21 9.33 4.43
N ALA A 248 -15.64 10.56 4.18
CA ALA A 248 -14.77 11.73 4.15
C ALA A 248 -14.61 12.34 5.54
N PHE A 249 -13.38 12.65 5.94
CA PHE A 249 -13.08 13.26 7.23
C PHE A 249 -11.81 14.12 7.17
N THR A 250 -11.56 14.88 8.23
CA THR A 250 -10.35 15.68 8.39
C THR A 250 -9.60 15.30 9.66
N ILE A 251 -8.28 15.40 9.59
CA ILE A 251 -7.40 15.41 10.76
C ILE A 251 -6.91 16.84 10.94
N PRO A 252 -7.17 17.48 12.09
CA PRO A 252 -6.74 18.85 12.36
C PRO A 252 -5.23 18.98 12.55
#